data_AF-A0A7D6VTH7-F1
#
_entry.id   AF-A0A7D6VTH7-F1
#
_cell.length_a   1.000
_cell.length_b   1.000
_cell.length_c   1.000
_cell.angle_alpha   90.00
_cell.angle_beta   90.00
_cell.angle_gamma   90.00
#
_symmetry.space_group_name_H-M   'P 1'
#
loop_
_entity.id
_entity.type
_entity.pdbx_description
1 polymer ?
#
loop_
_entity_poly.entity_id
_entity_poly.type
_entity_poly.pdbx_seq_one_letter_code
_entity_poly.pdbx_strand_id
1 'polypeptide(L)'
;MKYAIAVGHTLSGADYGAVGYLIESICTRQIGELVQNYLLAQGHAVVFCRIDNASSVGQSLSYRVNKANSENVDLYVEIHLNAGGGTGSEVWIYKTGSTAEQYARNVVNGLAELNYPNRGVKTSQNLYVLRNTVAPAILVECCFVDSISDADRYNADSIARAIVKGLTGTNSNITPEPSIPVTPPSNPNSGNSNIRTLQLEINTQFNSGLVVDGIAGPKTLAAAPMVSQGARGNITKWIQQKLGITADGIFGPQTRQSVISFQRSNGLSTDGIVGPNTWRKLLGL
;
A
#
# COMPACT_ATOMS: atom_id res chain seq x y z
N MET A 1 -20.49 -9.86 5.71
CA MET A 1 -19.39 -10.82 5.54
C MET A 1 -18.24 -10.45 6.47
N LYS A 2 -17.48 -11.45 6.91
CA LYS A 2 -16.20 -11.33 7.61
C LYS A 2 -15.08 -11.65 6.63
N TYR A 3 -14.25 -10.66 6.28
CA TYR A 3 -13.12 -10.83 5.36
C TYR A 3 -11.84 -11.01 6.15
N ALA A 4 -10.96 -11.91 5.72
CA ALA A 4 -9.54 -11.82 6.07
C ALA A 4 -8.82 -11.03 4.97
N ILE A 5 -8.22 -9.89 5.34
CA ILE A 5 -7.37 -9.11 4.45
C ILE A 5 -5.93 -9.35 4.85
N ALA A 6 -5.21 -10.10 4.03
CA ALA A 6 -3.82 -10.42 4.20
C ALA A 6 -2.95 -9.50 3.34
N VAL A 7 -1.91 -8.95 3.95
CA VAL A 7 -0.90 -8.18 3.24
C VAL A 7 0.32 -9.07 3.08
N GLY A 8 0.67 -9.37 1.82
CA GLY A 8 1.84 -10.15 1.51
C GLY A 8 3.09 -9.53 2.12
N HIS A 9 4.04 -10.39 2.50
CA HIS A 9 5.39 -10.02 2.91
C HIS A 9 5.55 -9.30 4.26
N THR A 10 6.78 -9.28 4.74
CA THR A 10 7.24 -8.65 5.99
C THR A 10 7.91 -7.30 5.72
N LEU A 11 8.16 -6.50 6.76
CA LEU A 11 8.99 -5.29 6.67
C LEU A 11 10.46 -5.54 7.02
N SER A 12 10.78 -6.74 7.49
CA SER A 12 12.12 -7.11 7.93
C SER A 12 12.23 -8.63 8.09
N GLY A 13 13.45 -9.15 8.00
CA GLY A 13 13.68 -10.59 8.02
C GLY A 13 13.38 -11.24 6.67
N ALA A 14 12.95 -12.50 6.69
CA ALA A 14 12.57 -13.22 5.49
C ALA A 14 11.22 -12.75 4.94
N ASP A 15 10.95 -13.07 3.66
CA ASP A 15 9.69 -12.74 2.97
C ASP A 15 9.44 -11.23 2.82
N TYR A 16 10.46 -10.43 2.50
CA TYR A 16 10.31 -8.96 2.33
C TYR A 16 9.57 -8.56 1.04
N GLY A 17 9.40 -9.48 0.10
CA GLY A 17 8.75 -9.22 -1.20
C GLY A 17 9.69 -8.60 -2.24
N ALA A 18 9.13 -8.35 -3.41
CA ALA A 18 9.86 -7.80 -4.54
C ALA A 18 10.15 -6.29 -4.38
N VAL A 19 11.27 -5.85 -4.94
CA VAL A 19 11.71 -4.45 -4.93
C VAL A 19 12.04 -4.02 -6.36
N GLY A 20 11.35 -3.00 -6.83
CA GLY A 20 11.57 -2.36 -8.12
C GLY A 20 11.34 -0.85 -8.02
N TYR A 21 10.54 -0.29 -8.92
CA TYR A 21 10.00 1.08 -8.80
C TYR A 21 9.03 1.21 -7.62
N LEU A 22 8.32 0.12 -7.32
CA LEU A 22 7.53 -0.05 -6.11
C LEU A 22 8.22 -1.04 -5.16
N ILE A 23 7.93 -0.95 -3.86
CA ILE A 23 8.35 -1.95 -2.87
C ILE A 23 7.12 -2.72 -2.46
N GLU A 24 7.06 -4.01 -2.83
CA GLU A 24 5.87 -4.83 -2.67
C GLU A 24 5.36 -4.80 -1.22
N SER A 25 6.21 -5.10 -0.24
CA SER A 25 5.82 -5.12 1.18
C SER A 25 5.26 -3.80 1.71
N ILE A 26 5.65 -2.66 1.12
CA ILE A 26 5.09 -1.35 1.47
C ILE A 26 3.74 -1.17 0.79
N CYS A 27 3.66 -1.45 -0.51
CA CYS A 27 2.45 -1.28 -1.29
C CYS A 27 1.31 -2.21 -0.84
N THR A 28 1.60 -3.46 -0.47
CA THR A 28 0.60 -4.40 0.05
C THR A 28 -0.03 -3.89 1.35
N ARG A 29 0.77 -3.27 2.24
CA ARG A 29 0.28 -2.63 3.48
C ARG A 29 -0.59 -1.43 3.18
N GLN A 30 -0.16 -0.53 2.30
CA GLN A 30 -0.94 0.66 1.91
C GLN A 30 -2.31 0.27 1.35
N ILE A 31 -2.35 -0.68 0.40
CA ILE A 31 -3.61 -1.15 -0.19
C ILE A 31 -4.45 -1.88 0.86
N GLY A 32 -3.86 -2.80 1.63
CA GLY A 32 -4.59 -3.62 2.59
C GLY A 32 -5.24 -2.83 3.72
N GLU A 33 -4.57 -1.80 4.25
CA GLU A 33 -5.14 -0.91 5.27
C GLU A 33 -6.36 -0.16 4.71
N LEU A 34 -6.30 0.31 3.47
CA LEU A 34 -7.42 0.98 2.80
C LEU A 34 -8.57 0.01 2.51
N VAL A 35 -8.28 -1.20 2.03
CA VAL A 35 -9.29 -2.25 1.81
C VAL A 35 -10.00 -2.59 3.12
N GLN A 36 -9.27 -2.77 4.21
CA GLN A 36 -9.86 -2.98 5.53
C GLN A 36 -10.80 -1.83 5.90
N ASN A 37 -10.35 -0.59 5.79
CA ASN A 37 -11.14 0.57 6.18
C ASN A 37 -12.43 0.69 5.36
N TYR A 38 -12.37 0.42 4.05
CA TYR A 38 -13.54 0.47 3.19
C TYR A 38 -14.54 -0.65 3.46
N LEU A 39 -14.06 -1.86 3.74
CA LEU A 39 -14.94 -2.97 4.13
C LEU A 39 -15.61 -2.70 5.47
N LEU A 40 -14.86 -2.21 6.47
CA LEU A 40 -15.41 -1.81 7.77
C LEU A 40 -16.48 -0.71 7.61
N ALA A 41 -16.22 0.29 6.77
CA ALA A 41 -17.15 1.38 6.49
C ALA A 41 -18.44 0.91 5.78
N GLN A 42 -18.39 -0.20 5.05
CA GLN A 42 -19.55 -0.86 4.45
C GLN A 42 -20.26 -1.84 5.40
N GLY A 43 -19.89 -1.85 6.70
CA GLY A 43 -20.50 -2.70 7.71
C GLY A 43 -20.05 -4.16 7.68
N HIS A 44 -18.93 -4.45 7.01
CA HIS A 44 -18.31 -5.78 7.03
C HIS A 44 -17.35 -5.92 8.21
N ALA A 45 -17.10 -7.15 8.65
CA ALA A 45 -16.06 -7.43 9.63
C ALA A 45 -14.74 -7.74 8.91
N VAL A 46 -13.60 -7.35 9.49
CA VAL A 46 -12.28 -7.57 8.90
C VAL A 46 -11.29 -8.15 9.91
N VAL A 47 -10.64 -9.25 9.53
CA VAL A 47 -9.47 -9.83 10.19
C VAL A 47 -8.23 -9.41 9.40
N PHE A 48 -7.45 -8.49 9.96
CA PHE A 48 -6.24 -8.02 9.28
C PHE A 48 -5.04 -8.93 9.55
N CYS A 49 -4.57 -9.59 8.49
CA CYS A 49 -3.50 -10.60 8.54
C CYS A 49 -2.17 -9.97 8.11
N ARG A 50 -1.49 -9.33 9.06
CA ARG A 50 -0.20 -8.65 8.89
C ARG A 50 0.85 -9.17 9.86
N ILE A 51 2.06 -9.40 9.35
CA ILE A 51 3.27 -9.75 10.09
C ILE A 51 4.43 -8.91 9.57
N ASP A 52 5.16 -8.23 10.46
CA ASP A 52 6.21 -7.27 10.06
C ASP A 52 7.62 -7.86 10.14
N ASN A 53 7.80 -9.00 10.82
CA ASN A 53 9.07 -9.72 10.86
C ASN A 53 8.83 -11.24 10.87
N ALA A 54 9.59 -11.98 10.08
CA ALA A 54 9.62 -13.43 10.11
C ALA A 54 11.05 -13.95 9.88
N SER A 55 11.39 -15.09 10.50
CA SER A 55 12.66 -15.78 10.30
C SER A 55 12.69 -16.63 9.02
N SER A 56 11.53 -16.94 8.44
CA SER A 56 11.40 -17.69 7.19
C SER A 56 10.13 -17.31 6.43
N VAL A 57 10.12 -17.60 5.12
CA VAL A 57 8.92 -17.46 4.28
C VAL A 57 7.78 -18.34 4.81
N GLY A 58 8.07 -19.55 5.26
CA GLY A 58 7.06 -20.46 5.83
C GLY A 58 6.38 -19.90 7.08
N GLN A 59 7.13 -19.23 7.97
CA GLN A 59 6.54 -18.56 9.14
C GLN A 59 5.61 -17.42 8.74
N SER A 60 6.03 -16.60 7.78
CA SER A 60 5.26 -15.47 7.28
C SER A 60 3.91 -15.92 6.68
N LEU A 61 3.96 -16.93 5.80
CA LEU A 61 2.78 -17.51 5.16
C LEU A 61 1.84 -18.20 6.16
N SER A 62 2.38 -19.06 7.02
CA SER A 62 1.57 -19.80 8.01
C SER A 62 0.92 -18.88 9.03
N TYR A 63 1.57 -17.80 9.45
CA TYR A 63 0.96 -16.82 10.34
C TYR A 63 -0.32 -16.20 9.73
N ARG A 64 -0.26 -15.74 8.46
CA ARG A 64 -1.41 -15.09 7.80
C ARG A 64 -2.58 -16.06 7.65
N VAL A 65 -2.30 -17.29 7.21
CA VAL A 65 -3.30 -18.35 7.03
C VAL A 65 -3.90 -18.77 8.38
N ASN A 66 -3.06 -19.05 9.39
CA ASN A 66 -3.54 -19.50 10.69
C ASN A 66 -4.42 -18.45 11.37
N LYS A 67 -4.05 -17.17 11.26
CA LYS A 67 -4.87 -16.07 11.77
C LYS A 67 -6.25 -16.03 11.11
N ALA A 68 -6.31 -16.12 9.79
CA ALA A 68 -7.59 -16.14 9.07
C ALA A 68 -8.44 -17.38 9.44
N ASN A 69 -7.82 -18.56 9.47
CA ASN A 69 -8.50 -19.81 9.80
C ASN A 69 -9.04 -19.83 11.24
N SER A 70 -8.31 -19.24 12.20
CA SER A 70 -8.75 -19.16 13.61
C SER A 70 -9.99 -18.27 13.81
N GLU A 71 -10.32 -17.45 12.82
CA GLU A 71 -11.36 -16.43 12.91
C GLU A 71 -12.63 -16.79 12.11
N ASN A 72 -12.68 -17.95 11.45
CA ASN A 72 -13.82 -18.41 10.64
C ASN A 72 -14.33 -17.34 9.66
N VAL A 73 -13.42 -16.78 8.85
CA VAL A 73 -13.76 -15.76 7.84
C VAL A 73 -14.55 -16.35 6.66
N ASP A 74 -15.36 -15.52 6.01
CA ASP A 74 -16.16 -15.90 4.82
C ASP A 74 -15.32 -15.88 3.53
N LEU A 75 -14.30 -15.02 3.46
CA LEU A 75 -13.41 -14.87 2.32
C LEU A 75 -12.02 -14.41 2.76
N TYR A 76 -10.99 -15.03 2.22
CA TYR A 76 -9.59 -14.61 2.37
C TYR A 76 -9.10 -13.91 1.11
N VAL A 77 -8.52 -12.72 1.28
CA VAL A 77 -8.00 -11.88 0.21
C VAL A 77 -6.57 -11.51 0.56
N GLU A 78 -5.60 -12.03 -0.19
CA GLU A 78 -4.20 -11.65 -0.03
C GLU A 78 -3.78 -10.67 -1.12
N ILE A 79 -3.11 -9.60 -0.72
CA ILE A 79 -2.70 -8.52 -1.60
C ILE A 79 -1.19 -8.65 -1.84
N HIS A 80 -0.81 -8.64 -3.11
CA HIS A 80 0.55 -8.74 -3.64
C HIS A 80 0.77 -7.77 -4.81
N LEU A 81 2.04 -7.57 -5.18
CA LEU A 81 2.42 -6.93 -6.43
C LEU A 81 3.43 -7.84 -7.15
N ASN A 82 3.24 -8.01 -8.44
CA ASN A 82 3.97 -8.97 -9.24
C ASN A 82 5.38 -8.45 -9.59
N ALA A 83 6.23 -9.33 -10.12
CA ALA A 83 7.56 -8.99 -10.64
C ALA A 83 7.93 -9.93 -11.80
N GLY A 84 9.02 -9.64 -12.49
CA GLY A 84 9.55 -10.49 -13.57
C GLY A 84 9.33 -9.93 -14.98
N GLY A 85 9.24 -8.61 -15.12
CA GLY A 85 9.24 -7.92 -16.42
C GLY A 85 7.88 -7.86 -17.13
N GLY A 86 6.77 -7.96 -16.40
CA GLY A 86 5.41 -7.83 -16.92
C GLY A 86 4.73 -6.50 -16.57
N THR A 87 3.46 -6.36 -16.94
CA THR A 87 2.59 -5.23 -16.58
C THR A 87 1.16 -5.72 -16.33
N GLY A 88 0.42 -5.03 -15.47
CA GLY A 88 -1.00 -5.26 -15.25
C GLY A 88 -1.34 -6.16 -14.07
N SER A 89 -2.61 -6.52 -13.96
CA SER A 89 -3.17 -7.19 -12.79
C SER A 89 -3.60 -8.63 -13.11
N GLU A 90 -3.41 -9.54 -12.15
CA GLU A 90 -3.96 -10.90 -12.16
C GLU A 90 -4.48 -11.30 -10.79
N VAL A 91 -5.40 -12.26 -10.74
CA VAL A 91 -5.90 -12.79 -9.46
C VAL A 91 -5.82 -14.31 -9.48
N TRP A 92 -5.17 -14.88 -8.49
CA TRP A 92 -4.96 -16.30 -8.33
C TRP A 92 -6.01 -16.94 -7.42
N ILE A 93 -6.51 -18.10 -7.83
CA ILE A 93 -7.42 -18.96 -7.08
C ILE A 93 -6.88 -20.40 -7.01
N TYR A 94 -7.36 -21.20 -6.07
CA TYR A 94 -6.92 -22.59 -5.96
C TYR A 94 -7.40 -23.46 -7.14
N LYS A 95 -8.67 -23.29 -7.54
CA LYS A 95 -9.29 -24.01 -8.66
C LYS A 95 -10.47 -23.24 -9.25
N THR A 96 -10.77 -23.49 -10.52
CA THR A 96 -11.99 -23.00 -11.20
C THR A 96 -13.25 -23.67 -10.65
N GLY A 97 -14.41 -23.07 -10.90
CA GLY A 97 -15.72 -23.48 -10.40
C GLY A 97 -15.91 -23.26 -8.89
N SER A 98 -14.95 -22.60 -8.22
CA SER A 98 -15.03 -22.30 -6.79
C SER A 98 -15.74 -20.97 -6.53
N THR A 99 -16.28 -20.80 -5.31
CA THR A 99 -16.86 -19.52 -4.87
C THR A 99 -15.89 -18.34 -5.02
N ALA A 100 -14.58 -18.59 -4.86
CA ALA A 100 -13.53 -17.58 -5.00
C ALA A 100 -13.40 -17.02 -6.42
N GLU A 101 -13.80 -17.79 -7.45
CA GLU A 101 -13.60 -17.40 -8.85
C GLU A 101 -14.38 -16.15 -9.22
N GLN A 102 -15.63 -16.00 -8.76
CA GLN A 102 -16.42 -14.81 -9.07
C GLN A 102 -15.81 -13.55 -8.45
N TYR A 103 -15.36 -13.63 -7.19
CA TYR A 103 -14.64 -12.53 -6.54
C TYR A 103 -13.37 -12.19 -7.32
N ALA A 104 -12.58 -13.18 -7.72
CA ALA A 104 -11.37 -12.97 -8.50
C ALA A 104 -11.65 -12.28 -9.85
N ARG A 105 -12.70 -12.70 -10.57
CA ARG A 105 -13.12 -12.08 -11.83
C ARG A 105 -13.55 -10.62 -11.63
N ASN A 106 -14.34 -10.35 -10.59
CA ASN A 106 -14.80 -9.00 -10.30
C ASN A 106 -13.63 -8.08 -9.92
N VAL A 107 -12.71 -8.55 -9.09
CA VAL A 107 -11.54 -7.77 -8.66
C VAL A 107 -10.61 -7.46 -9.84
N VAL A 108 -10.23 -8.45 -10.66
CA VAL A 108 -9.32 -8.19 -11.80
C VAL A 108 -9.95 -7.28 -12.84
N ASN A 109 -11.28 -7.37 -13.05
CA ASN A 109 -12.01 -6.45 -13.93
C ASN A 109 -12.05 -5.03 -13.35
N GLY A 110 -12.25 -4.88 -12.03
CA GLY A 110 -12.21 -3.57 -11.38
C GLY A 110 -10.83 -2.91 -11.48
N LEU A 111 -9.74 -3.69 -11.35
CA LEU A 111 -8.39 -3.18 -11.56
C LEU A 111 -8.15 -2.74 -13.01
N ALA A 112 -8.77 -3.41 -13.98
CA ALA A 112 -8.69 -3.03 -15.38
C ALA A 112 -9.32 -1.67 -15.68
N GLU A 113 -10.36 -1.26 -14.93
CA GLU A 113 -10.98 0.07 -15.03
C GLU A 113 -9.99 1.20 -14.66
N LEU A 114 -8.91 0.88 -13.93
CA LEU A 114 -7.83 1.79 -13.59
C LEU A 114 -6.70 1.82 -14.65
N ASN A 115 -6.92 1.21 -15.82
CA ASN A 115 -5.97 1.07 -16.91
C ASN A 115 -4.76 0.14 -16.64
N TYR A 116 -4.87 -0.78 -15.67
CA TYR A 116 -3.94 -1.91 -15.60
C TYR A 116 -4.34 -2.96 -16.64
N PRO A 117 -3.39 -3.47 -17.47
CA PRO A 117 -3.69 -4.61 -18.34
C PRO A 117 -4.32 -5.78 -17.56
N ASN A 118 -5.47 -6.25 -18.02
CA ASN A 118 -6.17 -7.36 -17.36
C ASN A 118 -5.57 -8.69 -17.81
N ARG A 119 -4.82 -9.34 -16.93
CA ARG A 119 -4.19 -10.65 -17.20
C ARG A 119 -5.08 -11.82 -16.76
N GLY A 120 -6.26 -11.52 -16.23
CA GLY A 120 -7.31 -12.47 -15.89
C GLY A 120 -7.08 -13.22 -14.58
N VAL A 121 -7.98 -14.19 -14.36
CA VAL A 121 -7.91 -15.11 -13.23
C VAL A 121 -6.97 -16.28 -13.57
N LYS A 122 -6.12 -16.66 -12.62
CA LYS A 122 -5.15 -17.76 -12.73
C LYS A 122 -5.42 -18.82 -11.67
N THR A 123 -5.00 -20.05 -11.92
CA THR A 123 -5.13 -21.15 -10.94
C THR A 123 -3.77 -21.63 -10.46
N SER A 124 -3.65 -21.87 -9.15
CA SER A 124 -2.47 -22.53 -8.58
C SER A 124 -2.84 -23.33 -7.34
N GLN A 125 -2.43 -24.59 -7.34
CA GLN A 125 -2.53 -25.50 -6.19
C GLN A 125 -1.26 -25.46 -5.32
N ASN A 126 -0.24 -24.72 -5.77
CA ASN A 126 1.06 -24.64 -5.10
C ASN A 126 1.20 -23.41 -4.19
N LEU A 127 0.41 -22.36 -4.43
CA LEU A 127 0.43 -21.16 -3.57
C LEU A 127 -0.08 -21.53 -2.17
N TYR A 128 0.81 -21.45 -1.19
CA TYR A 128 0.57 -21.91 0.18
C TYR A 128 -0.73 -21.34 0.76
N VAL A 129 -0.97 -20.06 0.57
CA VAL A 129 -2.09 -19.34 1.18
C VAL A 129 -3.43 -19.76 0.56
N LEU A 130 -3.46 -20.06 -0.75
CA LEU A 130 -4.64 -20.58 -1.42
C LEU A 130 -4.91 -22.04 -1.03
N ARG A 131 -3.86 -22.83 -0.82
CA ARG A 131 -3.96 -24.25 -0.48
C ARG A 131 -4.36 -24.51 0.98
N ASN A 132 -3.89 -23.67 1.91
CA ASN A 132 -4.01 -23.93 3.35
C ASN A 132 -5.09 -23.07 4.04
N THR A 133 -5.73 -22.15 3.33
CA THR A 133 -6.86 -21.39 3.88
C THR A 133 -8.15 -22.22 3.77
N VAL A 134 -8.93 -22.25 4.85
CA VAL A 134 -10.19 -23.00 4.93
C VAL A 134 -11.31 -22.29 4.16
N ALA A 135 -11.39 -20.97 4.30
CA ALA A 135 -12.34 -20.14 3.56
C ALA A 135 -11.99 -20.09 2.06
N PRO A 136 -12.95 -19.74 1.18
CA PRO A 136 -12.62 -19.33 -0.19
C PRO A 136 -11.51 -18.28 -0.17
N ALA A 137 -10.51 -18.43 -1.05
CA ALA A 137 -9.30 -17.61 -1.03
C ALA A 137 -8.95 -17.09 -2.43
N ILE A 138 -8.58 -15.81 -2.49
CA ILE A 138 -7.98 -15.17 -3.66
C ILE A 138 -6.64 -14.52 -3.28
N LEU A 139 -5.69 -14.50 -4.22
CA LEU A 139 -4.46 -13.73 -4.11
C LEU A 139 -4.42 -12.75 -5.29
N VAL A 140 -4.37 -11.46 -4.99
CA VAL A 140 -4.44 -10.36 -5.96
C VAL A 140 -3.03 -9.87 -6.23
N GLU A 141 -2.57 -10.01 -7.46
CA GLU A 141 -1.39 -9.32 -7.97
C GLU A 141 -1.85 -8.00 -8.59
N CYS A 142 -1.75 -6.92 -7.82
CA CYS A 142 -2.38 -5.64 -8.19
C CYS A 142 -1.76 -5.01 -9.43
N CYS A 143 -0.43 -5.04 -9.52
CA CYS A 143 0.37 -4.51 -10.62
C CYS A 143 1.81 -5.03 -10.48
N PHE A 144 2.72 -4.68 -11.40
CA PHE A 144 4.13 -5.11 -11.35
C PHE A 144 5.02 -4.07 -10.68
N VAL A 145 5.82 -4.48 -9.68
CA VAL A 145 6.75 -3.57 -8.99
C VAL A 145 7.90 -3.08 -9.86
N ASP A 146 8.25 -3.85 -10.89
CA ASP A 146 9.37 -3.60 -11.81
C ASP A 146 8.95 -3.00 -13.15
N SER A 147 7.65 -2.68 -13.32
CA SER A 147 7.12 -1.92 -14.46
C SER A 147 7.02 -0.43 -14.09
N ILE A 148 7.78 0.41 -14.80
CA ILE A 148 7.67 1.87 -14.65
C ILE A 148 6.26 2.36 -14.96
N SER A 149 5.59 1.76 -15.95
CA SER A 149 4.25 2.18 -16.33
C SER A 149 3.20 1.80 -15.29
N ASP A 150 3.39 0.68 -14.58
CA ASP A 150 2.51 0.27 -13.49
C ASP A 150 2.76 1.15 -12.26
N ALA A 151 4.03 1.44 -11.98
CA ALA A 151 4.43 2.34 -10.90
C ALA A 151 3.89 3.76 -11.09
N ASP A 152 3.94 4.30 -12.31
CA ASP A 152 3.38 5.62 -12.63
C ASP A 152 1.85 5.69 -12.44
N ARG A 153 1.16 4.54 -12.56
CA ARG A 153 -0.29 4.42 -12.33
C ARG A 153 -0.64 4.08 -10.88
N TYR A 154 0.35 3.73 -10.07
CA TYR A 154 0.11 3.22 -8.72
C TYR A 154 -0.58 4.27 -7.86
N ASN A 155 -1.77 3.93 -7.39
CA ASN A 155 -2.50 4.68 -6.38
C ASN A 155 -3.20 3.66 -5.47
N ALA A 156 -2.74 3.56 -4.23
CA ALA A 156 -3.23 2.58 -3.27
C ALA A 156 -4.74 2.74 -3.00
N ASP A 157 -5.26 3.97 -3.01
CA ASP A 157 -6.68 4.27 -2.81
C ASP A 157 -7.54 3.74 -3.94
N SER A 158 -7.20 4.08 -5.18
CA SER A 158 -7.90 3.61 -6.36
C SER A 158 -7.90 2.08 -6.44
N ILE A 159 -6.75 1.45 -6.20
CA ILE A 159 -6.61 -0.01 -6.18
C ILE A 159 -7.49 -0.61 -5.08
N ALA A 160 -7.44 -0.06 -3.85
CA ALA A 160 -8.25 -0.55 -2.74
C ALA A 160 -9.76 -0.43 -3.03
N ARG A 161 -10.22 0.69 -3.59
CA ARG A 161 -11.63 0.87 -4.01
C ARG A 161 -12.03 -0.13 -5.09
N ALA A 162 -11.16 -0.38 -6.07
CA ALA A 162 -11.41 -1.37 -7.12
C ALA A 162 -11.52 -2.80 -6.54
N ILE A 163 -10.65 -3.16 -5.60
CA ILE A 163 -10.73 -4.43 -4.87
C ILE A 163 -12.06 -4.50 -4.12
N VAL A 164 -12.40 -3.51 -3.29
CA VAL A 164 -13.63 -3.54 -2.49
C VAL A 164 -14.90 -3.54 -3.34
N LYS A 165 -14.93 -2.78 -4.44
CA LYS A 165 -16.01 -2.86 -5.44
C LYS A 165 -16.12 -4.27 -6.00
N GLY A 166 -15.01 -4.91 -6.33
CA GLY A 166 -15.00 -6.29 -6.80
C GLY A 166 -15.48 -7.30 -5.76
N LEU A 167 -15.14 -7.09 -4.49
CA LEU A 167 -15.50 -7.95 -3.37
C LEU A 167 -16.96 -7.83 -2.92
N THR A 168 -17.54 -6.64 -3.04
CA THR A 168 -18.86 -6.33 -2.45
C THR A 168 -19.93 -6.03 -3.49
N GLY A 169 -19.53 -5.74 -4.74
CA GLY A 169 -20.42 -5.24 -5.79
C GLY A 169 -20.84 -3.78 -5.60
N THR A 170 -20.35 -3.09 -4.56
CA THR A 170 -20.73 -1.72 -4.25
C THR A 170 -19.53 -0.78 -4.27
N ASN A 171 -19.72 0.42 -4.81
CA ASN A 171 -18.69 1.44 -4.74
C ASN A 171 -18.50 1.90 -3.29
N SER A 172 -17.26 1.97 -2.84
CA SER A 172 -16.93 2.69 -1.61
C SER A 172 -16.85 4.18 -1.96
N ASN A 173 -17.96 4.90 -1.84
CA ASN A 173 -18.02 6.37 -2.00
C ASN A 173 -17.63 7.11 -0.71
N ILE A 174 -17.41 6.35 0.36
CA ILE A 174 -16.87 6.87 1.62
C ILE A 174 -15.41 7.19 1.37
N THR A 175 -15.04 8.47 1.37
CA THR A 175 -13.69 8.88 1.77
C THR A 175 -13.51 8.37 3.20
N PRO A 176 -12.44 7.63 3.53
CA PRO A 176 -12.26 7.11 4.88
C PRO A 176 -12.42 8.28 5.85
N GLU A 177 -13.49 8.28 6.64
CA GLU A 177 -13.62 9.29 7.68
C GLU A 177 -12.45 9.04 8.64
N PRO A 178 -11.63 10.06 8.93
CA PRO A 178 -10.61 9.92 9.96
C PRO A 178 -11.29 9.51 11.25
N SER A 179 -10.86 8.39 11.82
CA SER A 179 -11.42 7.79 13.03
C SER A 179 -11.13 8.58 14.32
N ILE A 180 -11.34 9.91 14.36
CA ILE A 180 -11.48 10.78 15.55
C ILE A 180 -12.31 12.02 15.13
N PRO A 181 -13.27 12.49 15.95
CA PRO A 181 -13.98 13.75 15.70
C PRO A 181 -13.03 14.90 15.37
N VAL A 182 -13.26 15.50 14.20
CA VAL A 182 -12.58 16.70 13.73
C VAL A 182 -12.93 17.84 14.67
N THR A 183 -12.04 18.16 15.61
CA THR A 183 -12.02 19.49 16.20
C THR A 183 -11.22 20.39 15.26
N PRO A 184 -11.79 21.49 14.75
CA PRO A 184 -11.00 22.49 14.04
C PRO A 184 -9.91 23.00 14.98
N PRO A 185 -8.64 23.08 14.56
CA PRO A 185 -7.64 23.74 15.37
C PRO A 185 -8.07 25.19 15.57
N SER A 186 -8.17 25.60 16.83
CA SER A 186 -8.17 26.98 17.23
C SER A 186 -6.91 27.65 16.67
N ASN A 187 -7.11 28.56 15.70
CA ASN A 187 -6.13 29.48 15.12
C ASN A 187 -5.33 28.94 13.88
N PRO A 188 -5.56 29.47 12.66
CA PRO A 188 -4.93 29.01 11.40
C PRO A 188 -3.39 29.23 11.29
N ASN A 189 -2.73 29.77 12.32
CA ASN A 189 -1.32 30.18 12.29
C ASN A 189 -0.34 29.39 13.19
N SER A 190 -0.72 28.27 13.83
CA SER A 190 0.16 27.60 14.82
C SER A 190 1.05 26.46 14.29
N GLY A 191 0.64 25.74 13.24
CA GLY A 191 1.42 24.64 12.64
C GLY A 191 2.58 25.06 11.72
N ASN A 192 3.44 24.09 11.36
CA ASN A 192 4.61 24.30 10.50
C ASN A 192 4.19 24.48 9.03
N SER A 193 4.57 25.61 8.41
CA SER A 193 4.23 25.93 7.01
C SER A 193 4.76 24.89 6.02
N ASN A 194 5.96 24.35 6.24
CA ASN A 194 6.52 23.29 5.39
C ASN A 194 5.65 22.02 5.46
N ILE A 195 5.11 21.69 6.63
CA ILE A 195 4.21 20.54 6.76
C ILE A 195 2.88 20.79 6.04
N ARG A 196 2.34 22.01 6.10
CA ARG A 196 1.14 22.36 5.31
C ARG A 196 1.37 22.18 3.82
N THR A 197 2.52 22.62 3.31
CA THR A 197 2.88 22.44 1.89
C THR A 197 2.94 20.97 1.52
N LEU A 198 3.51 20.11 2.37
CA LEU A 198 3.53 18.67 2.13
C LEU A 198 2.12 18.07 2.17
N GLN A 199 1.30 18.41 3.17
CA GLN A 199 -0.09 17.93 3.29
C GLN A 199 -0.94 18.35 2.09
N LEU A 200 -0.80 19.60 1.63
CA LEU A 200 -1.45 20.10 0.42
C LEU A 200 -1.01 19.30 -0.80
N GLU A 201 0.30 19.13 -0.98
CA GLU A 201 0.84 18.42 -2.14
C GLU A 201 0.39 16.95 -2.17
N ILE A 202 0.41 16.28 -1.02
CA ILE A 202 -0.08 14.90 -0.88
C ILE A 202 -1.58 14.85 -1.21
N ASN A 203 -2.38 15.79 -0.71
CA ASN A 203 -3.80 15.87 -1.06
C ASN A 203 -4.03 16.13 -2.55
N THR A 204 -3.25 17.02 -3.16
CA THR A 204 -3.39 17.36 -4.57
C THR A 204 -3.01 16.18 -5.47
N GLN A 205 -1.92 15.48 -5.18
CA GLN A 205 -1.44 14.39 -6.02
C GLN A 205 -2.18 13.08 -5.80
N PHE A 206 -2.60 12.79 -4.55
CA PHE A 206 -3.11 11.47 -4.17
C PHE A 206 -4.52 11.50 -3.59
N ASN A 207 -5.18 12.66 -3.54
CA ASN A 207 -6.52 12.84 -2.96
C ASN A 207 -6.65 12.26 -1.54
N SER A 208 -5.59 12.41 -0.72
CA SER A 208 -5.45 11.71 0.57
C SER A 208 -6.33 12.24 1.71
N GLY A 209 -7.07 13.34 1.52
CA GLY A 209 -7.99 13.87 2.52
C GLY A 209 -7.35 14.32 3.84
N LEU A 210 -6.05 14.65 3.84
CA LEU A 210 -5.36 15.17 5.02
C LEU A 210 -5.93 16.52 5.44
N VAL A 211 -6.04 16.74 6.74
CA VAL A 211 -6.24 18.08 7.28
C VAL A 211 -4.94 18.87 7.08
N VAL A 212 -5.04 20.06 6.49
CA VAL A 212 -3.89 20.95 6.25
C VAL A 212 -3.65 21.82 7.49
N ASP A 213 -3.26 21.19 8.59
CA ASP A 213 -3.05 21.83 9.89
C ASP A 213 -1.60 22.25 10.13
N GLY A 214 -0.65 21.71 9.35
CA GLY A 214 0.78 21.94 9.55
C GLY A 214 1.39 21.11 10.67
N ILE A 215 0.70 20.06 11.11
CA ILE A 215 1.15 19.16 12.17
C ILE A 215 1.56 17.83 11.51
N ALA A 216 2.84 17.47 11.67
CA ALA A 216 3.31 16.16 11.27
C ALA A 216 2.75 15.14 12.25
N GLY A 217 2.11 14.08 11.75
CA GLY A 217 1.51 13.06 12.60
C GLY A 217 1.24 11.76 11.83
N PRO A 218 0.62 10.76 12.50
CA PRO A 218 0.41 9.43 11.92
C PRO A 218 -0.32 9.47 10.57
N LYS A 219 -1.30 10.37 10.39
CA LYS A 219 -2.03 10.52 9.12
C LYS A 219 -1.14 11.08 8.00
N THR A 220 -0.38 12.14 8.28
CA THR A 220 0.59 12.72 7.33
C THR A 220 1.65 11.69 6.95
N LEU A 221 2.13 10.90 7.92
CA LEU A 221 3.09 9.82 7.68
C LEU A 221 2.52 8.70 6.82
N ALA A 222 1.29 8.25 7.09
CA ALA A 222 0.65 7.17 6.35
C ALA A 222 0.37 7.55 4.89
N ALA A 223 0.05 8.82 4.65
CA ALA A 223 -0.23 9.34 3.31
C ALA A 223 1.03 9.75 2.52
N ALA A 224 2.21 9.79 3.16
CA ALA A 224 3.45 10.15 2.47
C ALA A 224 3.83 9.08 1.44
N PRO A 225 4.01 9.45 0.15
CA PRO A 225 4.26 8.47 -0.91
C PRO A 225 5.68 7.93 -0.81
N MET A 226 5.92 6.76 -1.38
CA MET A 226 7.31 6.33 -1.58
C MET A 226 7.96 7.18 -2.68
N VAL A 227 9.16 7.71 -2.42
CA VAL A 227 9.86 8.56 -3.40
C VAL A 227 11.27 8.05 -3.63
N SER A 228 11.62 7.81 -4.89
CA SER A 228 12.91 7.28 -5.32
C SER A 228 13.47 8.05 -6.52
N GLN A 229 14.69 7.68 -6.93
CA GLN A 229 15.33 8.28 -8.10
C GLN A 229 14.43 8.20 -9.34
N GLY A 230 14.31 9.31 -10.06
CA GLY A 230 13.40 9.50 -11.19
C GLY A 230 12.15 10.33 -10.84
N ALA A 231 11.77 10.40 -9.56
CA ALA A 231 10.67 11.24 -9.11
C ALA A 231 10.93 12.74 -9.39
N ARG A 232 9.85 13.49 -9.61
CA ARG A 232 9.90 14.93 -9.89
C ARG A 232 8.79 15.69 -9.18
N GLY A 233 8.91 17.00 -9.10
CA GLY A 233 7.88 17.91 -8.61
C GLY A 233 8.02 18.30 -7.14
N ASN A 234 6.96 18.85 -6.57
CA ASN A 234 7.01 19.54 -5.28
C ASN A 234 7.30 18.61 -4.10
N ILE A 235 6.90 17.33 -4.14
CA ILE A 235 7.24 16.36 -3.09
C ILE A 235 8.76 16.11 -3.08
N THR A 236 9.36 15.97 -4.26
CA THR A 236 10.81 15.86 -4.39
C THR A 236 11.50 17.12 -3.88
N LYS A 237 10.97 18.29 -4.24
CA LYS A 237 11.48 19.58 -3.79
C LYS A 237 11.44 19.70 -2.26
N TRP A 238 10.35 19.23 -1.65
CA TRP A 238 10.18 19.22 -0.20
C TRP A 238 11.21 18.31 0.49
N ILE A 239 11.43 17.11 -0.05
CA ILE A 239 12.47 16.19 0.44
C ILE A 239 13.86 16.85 0.36
N GLN A 240 14.20 17.45 -0.79
CA GLN A 240 15.48 18.13 -0.98
C GLN A 240 15.69 19.26 0.04
N GLN A 241 14.65 20.07 0.30
CA GLN A 241 14.69 21.10 1.33
C GLN A 241 14.94 20.52 2.73
N LYS A 242 14.29 19.41 3.09
CA LYS A 242 14.51 18.74 4.37
C LYS A 242 15.90 18.12 4.50
N LEU A 243 16.48 17.67 3.41
CA LEU A 243 17.84 17.14 3.36
C LEU A 243 18.90 18.25 3.34
N GLY A 244 18.51 19.52 3.20
CA GLY A 244 19.44 20.65 3.16
C GLY A 244 20.25 20.74 1.86
N ILE A 245 19.69 20.25 0.75
CA ILE A 245 20.31 20.29 -0.58
C ILE A 245 19.53 21.19 -1.54
N THR A 246 20.11 21.49 -2.71
CA THR A 246 19.43 22.25 -3.77
C THR A 246 18.12 21.59 -4.15
N ALA A 247 17.02 22.34 -4.01
CA ALA A 247 15.68 21.85 -4.24
C ALA A 247 15.21 22.20 -5.67
N ASP A 248 15.74 21.49 -6.65
CA ASP A 248 15.37 21.62 -8.06
C ASP A 248 14.09 20.83 -8.43
N GLY A 249 13.58 20.03 -7.49
CA GLY A 249 12.40 19.19 -7.69
C GLY A 249 12.68 17.97 -8.56
N ILE A 250 13.94 17.57 -8.78
CA ILE A 250 14.33 16.39 -9.55
C ILE A 250 15.08 15.42 -8.63
N PHE A 251 14.55 14.20 -8.50
CA PHE A 251 15.17 13.17 -7.68
C PHE A 251 16.24 12.46 -8.52
N GLY A 252 17.35 13.16 -8.77
CA GLY A 252 18.50 12.64 -9.47
C GLY A 252 19.49 11.89 -8.57
N PRO A 253 20.66 11.48 -9.12
CA PRO A 253 21.70 10.78 -8.37
C PRO A 253 22.16 11.53 -7.11
N GLN A 254 22.24 12.86 -7.15
CA GLN A 254 22.62 13.69 -6.00
C GLN A 254 21.59 13.62 -4.86
N THR A 255 20.30 13.71 -5.19
CA THR A 255 19.20 13.55 -4.22
C THR A 255 19.23 12.16 -3.59
N ARG A 256 19.42 11.11 -4.42
CA ARG A 256 19.55 9.73 -3.93
C ARG A 256 20.73 9.57 -2.96
N GLN A 257 21.90 10.11 -3.31
CA GLN A 257 23.07 10.05 -2.43
C GLN A 257 22.85 10.77 -1.10
N SER A 258 22.09 11.87 -1.12
CA SER A 258 21.74 12.62 0.08
C SER A 258 20.74 11.87 0.96
N VAL A 259 19.76 11.18 0.36
CA VAL A 259 18.86 10.27 1.09
C VAL A 259 19.63 9.12 1.74
N ILE A 260 20.55 8.48 1.02
CA ILE A 260 21.43 7.42 1.58
C ILE A 260 22.21 7.95 2.79
N SER A 261 22.77 9.16 2.67
CA SER A 261 23.56 9.77 3.75
C SER A 261 22.70 10.08 4.97
N PHE A 262 21.49 10.60 4.76
CA PHE A 262 20.49 10.84 5.80
C PHE A 262 20.03 9.55 6.47
N GLN A 263 19.74 8.51 5.69
CA GLN A 263 19.37 7.19 6.21
C GLN A 263 20.47 6.61 7.10
N ARG A 264 21.73 6.68 6.64
CA ARG A 264 22.89 6.22 7.39
C ARG A 264 23.04 6.96 8.72
N SER A 265 22.94 8.28 8.72
CA SER A 265 23.08 9.08 9.95
C SER A 265 21.93 8.87 10.94
N ASN A 266 20.79 8.35 10.48
CA ASN A 266 19.61 8.07 11.29
C ASN A 266 19.42 6.58 11.62
N GLY A 267 20.39 5.72 11.30
CA GLY A 267 20.33 4.28 11.58
C GLY A 267 19.25 3.54 10.79
N LEU A 268 18.91 4.02 9.59
CA LEU A 268 17.93 3.41 8.69
C LEU A 268 18.61 2.52 7.65
N SER A 269 17.81 1.68 6.97
CA SER A 269 18.23 1.03 5.71
C SER A 269 18.72 2.08 4.71
N THR A 270 19.90 1.88 4.12
CA THR A 270 20.55 2.83 3.21
C THR A 270 20.29 2.49 1.73
N ASP A 271 19.02 2.39 1.36
CA ASP A 271 18.57 2.05 0.00
C ASP A 271 18.46 3.26 -0.94
N GLY A 272 18.45 4.48 -0.38
CA GLY A 272 18.27 5.72 -1.13
C GLY A 272 16.82 6.00 -1.52
N ILE A 273 15.86 5.31 -0.90
CA ILE A 273 14.42 5.46 -1.11
C ILE A 273 13.81 6.16 0.11
N VAL A 274 13.00 7.18 -0.15
CA VAL A 274 12.21 7.83 0.89
C VAL A 274 10.93 7.02 1.12
N GLY A 275 11.08 5.93 1.89
CA GLY A 275 9.98 5.10 2.39
C GLY A 275 9.49 5.52 3.78
N PRO A 276 8.56 4.78 4.41
CA PRO A 276 7.91 5.18 5.66
C PRO A 276 8.87 5.52 6.82
N ASN A 277 9.97 4.78 6.97
CA ASN A 277 10.96 5.05 8.02
C ASN A 277 11.76 6.33 7.75
N THR A 278 12.11 6.57 6.47
CA THR A 278 12.77 7.81 6.06
C THR A 278 11.84 9.00 6.25
N TRP A 279 10.56 8.88 5.84
CA TRP A 279 9.54 9.91 6.05
C TRP A 279 9.34 10.24 7.52
N ARG A 280 9.23 9.23 8.39
CA ARG A 280 9.10 9.42 9.84
C ARG A 280 10.22 10.31 10.37
N LYS A 281 11.48 10.04 9.98
CA LYS A 281 12.63 10.87 10.37
C LYS A 281 12.60 12.27 9.76
N LEU A 282 12.25 12.43 8.48
CA LEU A 282 12.15 13.75 7.83
C LEU A 282 11.04 14.63 8.46
N LEU A 283 9.98 13.98 8.96
CA LEU A 283 8.85 14.60 9.65
C LEU A 283 9.13 14.90 11.14
N GLY A 284 10.19 14.33 11.72
CA GLY A 284 10.51 14.49 13.14
C GLY A 284 9.59 13.70 14.08
N LEU A 285 9.14 12.52 13.62
CA LEU A 285 8.26 11.60 14.34
C LEU A 285 9.01 10.38 14.92
#